data_AF-A0A2U1VXE9-F1
#
_entry.id   AF-A0A2U1VXE9-F1
#
_cell.length_a   1.000
_cell.length_b   1.000
_cell.length_c   1.000
_cell.angle_alpha   90.00
_cell.angle_beta   90.00
_cell.angle_gamma   90.00
#
_symmetry.space_group_name_H-M   'P 1'
#
loop_
_entity.id
_entity.type
_entity.pdbx_description
1 polymer ?
#
loop_
_entity_poly.entity_id
_entity_poly.type
_entity_poly.pdbx_seq_one_letter_code
_entity_poly.pdbx_strand_id
1 'polypeptide(L)'
;MTPGPFLRALDSRLAAEKPELAPMLRAYRDADRLLRRMGLLPRGESLATRARWWPLIVVLGAETPARVAFLEGIRPAGAGPSAALYVHGAAPAGDLRIPAGLPDGLRAVASDSPRLRGRLLLDVAGDAAPPAGAVIEQADLVLLFADADQPDSEALVEALAAASRRADAGKLLTVRSEAGLADIDARLAEAAAACDRRTAGLLDAVAEEVEDELVPYLQAALARWRRGVRRGALVWTALLALVLGSAVALAGTGNVPAFAAWLGEAAAAAGGAPVRLLVLAAGVGGLWLAGHQWVRRVVAQRVAAELPARMGEADLSPRRAFLRGTGPFRRGVAGWGRGARRRLTAIRAAIHAAARANP
;
A
#
# COMPACT_ATOMS: atom_id res chain seq x y z
N MET A 1 11.04 -6.47 4.69
CA MET A 1 10.89 -6.04 6.11
C MET A 1 9.52 -6.42 6.63
N THR A 2 9.42 -6.89 7.88
CA THR A 2 8.14 -6.92 8.59
C THR A 2 7.78 -5.50 9.05
N PRO A 3 6.52 -5.02 8.95
CA PRO A 3 6.17 -3.65 9.33
C PRO A 3 6.36 -3.34 10.82
N GLY A 4 6.36 -4.35 11.69
CA GLY A 4 6.32 -4.19 13.14
C GLY A 4 7.43 -3.31 13.72
N PRO A 5 8.73 -3.59 13.47
CA PRO A 5 9.83 -2.76 13.96
C PRO A 5 9.76 -1.31 13.46
N PHE A 6 9.54 -1.11 12.15
CA PHE A 6 9.39 0.22 11.56
C PHE A 6 8.24 1.00 12.21
N LEU A 7 7.07 0.39 12.37
CA LEU A 7 5.91 1.06 12.94
C LEU A 7 6.07 1.43 14.42
N ARG A 8 6.94 0.74 15.17
CA ARG A 8 7.29 1.11 16.55
C ARG A 8 8.26 2.28 16.56
N ALA A 9 9.31 2.23 15.73
CA ALA A 9 10.26 3.32 15.58
C ALA A 9 9.56 4.62 15.13
N LEU A 10 8.65 4.51 14.16
CA LEU A 10 7.83 5.61 13.67
C LEU A 10 6.96 6.21 14.78
N ASP A 11 6.32 5.39 15.61
CA ASP A 11 5.47 5.86 16.73
C ASP A 11 6.29 6.65 17.77
N SER A 12 7.41 6.07 18.21
CA SER A 12 8.31 6.72 19.18
C SER A 12 8.85 8.04 18.65
N ARG A 13 9.22 8.09 17.37
CA ARG A 13 9.80 9.29 16.77
C ARG A 13 8.75 10.37 16.50
N LEU A 14 7.57 10.00 16.01
CA LEU A 14 6.46 10.96 15.87
C LEU A 14 6.06 11.52 17.23
N ALA A 15 6.03 10.70 18.29
CA ALA A 15 5.74 11.21 19.64
C ALA A 15 6.78 12.23 20.13
N ALA A 16 8.05 12.09 19.74
CA ALA A 16 9.11 13.02 20.09
C ALA A 16 9.10 14.30 19.24
N GLU A 17 8.89 14.18 17.92
CA GLU A 17 9.07 15.30 16.98
C GLU A 17 7.77 15.99 16.57
N LYS A 18 6.69 15.23 16.37
CA LYS A 18 5.39 15.67 15.81
C LYS A 18 4.21 14.98 16.52
N PRO A 19 4.01 15.19 17.84
CA PRO A 19 2.97 14.51 18.60
C PRO A 19 1.54 14.70 18.04
N GLU A 20 1.30 15.80 17.35
CA GLU A 20 0.05 16.14 16.67
C GLU A 20 -0.31 15.17 15.54
N LEU A 21 0.65 14.43 14.97
CA LEU A 21 0.40 13.41 13.95
C LEU A 21 0.05 12.02 14.53
N ALA A 22 0.07 11.86 15.86
CA ALA A 22 -0.27 10.58 16.49
C ALA A 22 -1.68 10.06 16.15
N PRO A 23 -2.74 10.90 16.09
CA PRO A 23 -4.06 10.48 15.60
C PRO A 23 -4.02 9.99 14.15
N MET A 24 -3.22 10.61 13.29
CA MET A 24 -3.06 10.20 11.89
C MET A 24 -2.42 8.81 11.79
N LEU A 25 -1.36 8.52 12.55
CA LEU A 25 -0.77 7.17 12.58
C LEU A 25 -1.78 6.10 13.05
N ARG A 26 -2.68 6.44 13.98
CA ARG A 26 -3.78 5.54 14.39
C ARG A 26 -4.74 5.28 13.23
N ALA A 27 -5.12 6.32 12.49
CA ALA A 27 -5.96 6.23 11.30
C ALA A 27 -5.33 5.31 10.23
N TYR A 28 -4.02 5.43 9.97
CA TYR A 28 -3.26 4.52 9.11
C TYR A 28 -3.35 3.06 9.59
N ARG A 29 -3.17 2.81 10.89
CA ARG A 29 -3.27 1.46 11.49
C ARG A 29 -4.69 0.89 11.40
N ASP A 30 -5.72 1.72 11.46
CA ASP A 30 -7.13 1.33 11.28
C ASP A 30 -7.44 1.00 9.81
N ALA A 31 -6.98 1.81 8.87
CA ALA A 31 -7.10 1.58 7.43
C ALA A 31 -6.40 0.27 7.03
N ASP A 32 -5.16 0.07 7.48
CA ASP A 32 -4.41 -1.17 7.34
C ASP A 32 -5.20 -2.40 7.82
N ARG A 33 -5.83 -2.32 9.00
CA ARG A 33 -6.66 -3.40 9.55
C ARG A 33 -7.90 -3.66 8.69
N LEU A 34 -8.48 -2.63 8.09
CA LEU A 34 -9.61 -2.78 7.17
C LEU A 34 -9.16 -3.44 5.85
N LEU A 35 -8.12 -2.92 5.21
CA LEU A 35 -7.59 -3.45 3.95
C LEU A 35 -7.09 -4.90 4.08
N ARG A 36 -6.44 -5.25 5.20
CA ARG A 36 -6.03 -6.64 5.48
C ARG A 36 -7.24 -7.57 5.65
N ARG A 37 -8.34 -7.09 6.25
CA ARG A 37 -9.59 -7.87 6.35
C ARG A 37 -10.21 -8.10 4.98
N MET A 38 -10.12 -7.10 4.10
CA MET A 38 -10.55 -7.19 2.70
C MET A 38 -9.63 -8.05 1.83
N GLY A 39 -8.38 -8.24 2.26
CA GLY A 39 -7.36 -8.94 1.48
C GLY A 39 -6.67 -8.06 0.45
N LEU A 40 -6.90 -6.75 0.49
CA LEU A 40 -6.28 -5.75 -0.39
C LEU A 40 -4.83 -5.45 0.02
N LEU A 41 -4.51 -5.55 1.31
CA LEU A 41 -3.17 -5.32 1.84
C LEU A 41 -2.58 -6.62 2.43
N PRO A 42 -1.35 -7.02 2.09
CA PRO A 42 -0.64 -8.12 2.73
C PRO A 42 -0.33 -7.87 4.22
N ARG A 43 -0.05 -8.94 4.99
CA ARG A 43 0.34 -8.80 6.42
C ARG A 43 1.72 -8.17 6.63
N GLY A 44 2.60 -8.29 5.64
CA GLY A 44 3.94 -7.73 5.66
C GLY A 44 4.02 -6.29 5.16
N GLU A 45 2.89 -5.64 4.88
CA GLU A 45 2.84 -4.29 4.32
C GLU A 45 1.96 -3.37 5.17
N SER A 46 2.24 -2.07 5.09
CA SER A 46 1.50 -1.01 5.78
C SER A 46 1.42 0.24 4.91
N LEU A 47 0.26 0.90 4.89
CA LEU A 47 0.13 2.21 4.26
C LEU A 47 1.07 3.24 4.90
N ALA A 48 1.34 3.12 6.20
CA ALA A 48 2.26 4.01 6.89
C ALA A 48 3.71 3.89 6.39
N THR A 49 4.09 2.77 5.76
CA THR A 49 5.40 2.64 5.09
C THR A 49 5.44 3.28 3.70
N ARG A 50 4.29 3.70 3.16
CA ARG A 50 4.16 4.39 1.87
C ARG A 50 4.09 5.90 2.02
N ALA A 51 3.60 6.37 3.17
CA ALA A 51 3.64 7.77 3.55
C ALA A 51 5.07 8.26 3.80
N ARG A 52 5.38 9.48 3.32
CA ARG A 52 6.56 10.24 3.75
C ARG A 52 6.14 11.17 4.89
N TRP A 53 6.48 10.78 6.12
CA TRP A 53 6.06 11.45 7.36
C TRP A 53 6.82 12.74 7.67
N TRP A 54 7.97 12.93 7.03
CA TRP A 54 8.83 14.09 7.16
C TRP A 54 9.02 14.75 5.80
N PRO A 55 9.04 16.09 5.74
CA PRO A 55 9.40 16.79 4.52
C PRO A 55 10.88 16.56 4.21
N LEU A 56 11.20 16.37 2.92
CA LEU A 56 12.57 16.37 2.43
C LEU A 56 12.94 17.78 1.97
N ILE A 57 13.93 18.38 2.62
CA ILE A 57 14.54 19.65 2.22
C ILE A 57 15.85 19.33 1.53
N VAL A 58 16.03 19.82 0.31
CA VAL A 58 17.27 19.64 -0.44
C VAL A 58 18.01 20.97 -0.49
N VAL A 59 19.26 20.98 -0.04
CA VAL A 59 20.15 22.14 -0.08
C VAL A 59 21.12 21.96 -1.25
N LEU A 60 21.12 22.93 -2.15
CA LEU A 60 21.94 22.98 -3.37
C LEU A 60 22.66 24.32 -3.50
N GLY A 61 23.69 24.34 -4.34
CA GLY A 61 24.33 25.56 -4.80
C GLY A 61 25.73 25.78 -4.24
N ALA A 62 26.38 26.85 -4.71
CA ALA A 62 27.76 27.15 -4.42
C ALA A 62 28.04 27.34 -2.91
N GLU A 63 29.31 27.19 -2.52
CA GLU A 63 29.78 27.51 -1.16
C GLU A 63 29.74 29.03 -0.94
N THR A 64 28.54 29.56 -0.67
CA THR A 64 28.32 30.98 -0.34
C THR A 64 28.33 31.19 1.18
N PRO A 65 28.63 32.41 1.67
CA PRO A 65 28.56 32.73 3.11
C PRO A 65 27.19 32.39 3.73
N ALA A 66 26.10 32.65 3.00
CA ALA A 66 24.75 32.32 3.43
C ALA A 66 24.54 30.79 3.59
N ARG A 67 25.12 29.97 2.70
CA ARG A 67 25.04 28.51 2.79
C ARG A 67 25.81 27.99 3.99
N VAL A 68 27.02 28.49 4.21
CA VAL A 68 27.85 28.12 5.36
C VAL A 68 27.14 28.49 6.66
N ALA A 69 26.66 29.74 6.79
CA ALA A 69 25.92 30.20 7.97
C ALA A 69 24.65 29.37 8.23
N PHE A 70 23.93 28.99 7.18
CA PHE A 70 22.77 28.10 7.31
C PHE A 70 23.16 26.69 7.80
N LEU A 71 24.18 26.09 7.20
CA LEU A 71 24.61 24.72 7.49
C LEU A 71 25.35 24.61 8.84
N GLU A 72 26.04 25.64 9.31
CA GLU A 72 26.65 25.66 10.64
C GLU A 72 25.61 25.47 11.76
N GLY A 73 24.42 26.04 11.59
CA GLY A 73 23.30 25.83 12.52
C GLY A 73 22.69 24.42 12.48
N ILE A 74 23.17 23.55 11.60
CA ILE A 74 22.58 22.23 11.30
C ILE A 74 23.60 21.10 11.46
N ARG A 75 24.84 21.31 11.02
CA ARG A 75 25.92 20.32 11.08
C ARG A 75 26.34 20.08 12.53
N PRO A 76 26.56 18.83 12.96
CA PRO A 76 27.20 18.57 14.24
C PRO A 76 28.65 19.07 14.22
N ALA A 77 29.18 19.44 15.39
CA ALA A 77 30.53 19.99 15.51
C ALA A 77 31.58 19.02 14.91
N GLY A 78 32.39 19.53 13.98
CA GLY A 78 33.43 18.75 13.30
C GLY A 78 32.98 17.96 12.07
N ALA A 79 31.72 18.09 11.62
CA ALA A 79 31.29 17.54 10.34
C ALA A 79 31.88 18.35 9.16
N GLY A 80 32.60 17.66 8.27
CA GLY A 80 33.14 18.25 7.04
C GLY A 80 32.08 18.50 5.96
N PRO A 81 32.44 19.12 4.83
CA PRO A 81 31.52 19.57 3.78
C PRO A 81 30.98 18.45 2.86
N SER A 82 30.98 17.20 3.34
CA SER A 82 30.53 16.06 2.53
C SER A 82 29.01 15.97 2.44
N ALA A 83 28.51 15.49 1.29
CA ALA A 83 27.09 15.26 1.08
C ALA A 83 26.52 14.31 2.16
N ALA A 84 25.45 14.75 2.83
CA ALA A 84 24.90 14.06 3.98
C ALA A 84 23.39 14.27 4.10
N LEU A 85 22.72 13.27 4.68
CA LEU A 85 21.32 13.37 5.10
C LEU A 85 21.29 13.69 6.60
N TYR A 86 21.00 14.92 6.95
CA TYR A 86 20.86 15.35 8.34
C TYR A 86 19.46 15.03 8.88
N VAL A 87 19.46 14.49 10.09
CA VAL A 87 18.27 13.95 10.74
C VAL A 87 18.29 14.39 12.21
N HIS A 88 17.16 14.89 12.72
CA HIS A 88 17.08 15.30 14.13
C HIS A 88 17.24 14.11 15.10
N GLY A 89 18.07 14.28 16.12
CA GLY A 89 18.31 13.28 17.18
C GLY A 89 19.06 12.05 16.68
N ALA A 90 18.78 10.88 17.27
CA ALA A 90 19.48 9.65 16.92
C ALA A 90 19.25 9.24 15.44
N ALA A 91 20.35 9.01 14.72
CA ALA A 91 20.30 8.46 13.38
C ALA A 91 19.51 7.14 13.42
N PRO A 92 18.47 6.98 12.58
CA PRO A 92 17.54 5.88 12.72
C PRO A 92 18.26 4.54 12.54
N ALA A 93 18.31 3.73 13.61
CA ALA A 93 18.68 2.33 13.52
C ALA A 93 17.56 1.57 12.80
N GLY A 94 17.54 1.66 11.47
CA GLY A 94 16.60 0.94 10.60
C GLY A 94 15.59 1.85 9.92
N ASP A 95 15.94 2.25 8.69
CA ASP A 95 15.06 2.67 7.59
C ASP A 95 13.97 3.69 7.93
N LEU A 96 14.37 4.97 8.02
CA LEU A 96 13.60 5.92 7.22
C LEU A 96 13.73 5.47 5.77
N ARG A 97 12.62 5.35 5.03
CA ARG A 97 12.71 5.18 3.59
C ARG A 97 13.39 6.41 3.02
N ILE A 98 14.69 6.27 2.83
CA ILE A 98 15.53 7.22 2.13
C ILE A 98 14.94 7.34 0.71
N PRO A 99 14.62 8.56 0.25
CA PRO A 99 14.10 8.81 -1.10
C PRO A 99 14.91 8.04 -2.15
N ALA A 100 14.25 7.33 -3.07
CA ALA A 100 14.95 6.57 -4.09
C ALA A 100 15.64 7.53 -5.08
N GLY A 101 16.85 7.18 -5.54
CA GLY A 101 17.63 8.04 -6.45
C GLY A 101 18.54 9.05 -5.74
N LEU A 102 18.70 8.94 -4.41
CA LEU A 102 19.72 9.69 -3.69
C LEU A 102 21.15 9.28 -4.10
N PRO A 103 22.13 10.19 -4.03
CA PRO A 103 23.51 9.91 -4.43
C PRO A 103 24.09 8.71 -3.68
N ASP A 104 24.85 7.87 -4.40
CA ASP A 104 25.57 6.76 -3.79
C ASP A 104 26.57 7.26 -2.75
N GLY A 105 26.65 6.57 -1.60
CA GLY A 105 27.56 6.93 -0.51
C GLY A 105 27.03 7.98 0.48
N LEU A 106 25.79 8.44 0.32
CA LEU A 106 25.14 9.35 1.27
C LEU A 106 25.05 8.72 2.67
N ARG A 107 25.61 9.40 3.68
CA ARG A 107 25.51 8.98 5.08
C ARG A 107 24.41 9.75 5.80
N ALA A 108 23.60 9.03 6.58
CA ALA A 108 22.68 9.67 7.52
C ALA A 108 23.47 10.16 8.74
N VAL A 109 23.37 11.45 9.04
CA VAL A 109 24.07 12.13 10.13
C VAL A 109 23.05 12.65 11.13
N ALA A 110 23.24 12.27 12.39
CA ALA A 110 22.47 12.78 13.52
C ALA A 110 22.84 14.24 13.79
N SER A 111 21.84 15.07 14.08
CA SER A 111 22.04 16.45 14.54
C SER A 111 20.96 16.84 15.54
N ASP A 112 21.34 17.58 16.58
CA ASP A 112 20.41 18.07 17.60
C ASP A 112 19.82 19.44 17.25
N SER A 113 20.07 19.93 16.03
CA SER A 113 19.56 21.22 15.58
C SER A 113 18.03 21.27 15.65
N PRO A 114 17.44 22.31 16.30
CA PRO A 114 16.00 22.48 16.36
C PRO A 114 15.39 22.71 14.97
N ARG A 115 16.17 23.24 14.00
CA ARG A 115 15.72 23.43 12.62
C ARG A 115 15.38 22.12 11.89
N LEU A 116 15.96 21.00 12.34
CA LEU A 116 15.70 19.66 11.78
C LEU A 116 14.54 18.93 12.47
N ARG A 117 14.01 19.44 13.59
CA ARG A 117 12.94 18.74 14.32
C ARG A 117 11.72 18.59 13.42
N GLY A 118 11.30 17.35 13.17
CA GLY A 118 10.18 17.08 12.27
C GLY A 118 10.52 17.28 10.78
N ARG A 119 11.80 17.29 10.39
CA ARG A 119 12.27 17.50 9.01
C ARG A 119 13.48 16.63 8.64
N LEU A 120 13.70 16.42 7.35
CA LEU A 120 14.91 15.80 6.81
C LEU A 120 15.62 16.79 5.91
N LEU A 121 16.93 16.92 6.05
CA LEU A 121 17.72 17.82 5.22
C LEU A 121 18.81 17.06 4.48
N LEU A 122 18.75 17.11 3.17
CA LEU A 122 19.78 16.62 2.28
C LEU A 122 20.70 17.77 1.92
N ASP A 123 21.95 17.70 2.37
CA ASP A 123 23.02 18.59 1.91
C ASP A 123 23.73 17.93 0.73
N VAL A 124 23.62 18.53 -0.45
CA VAL A 124 24.39 18.14 -1.62
C VAL A 124 25.64 19.00 -1.64
N ALA A 125 26.81 18.39 -1.79
CA ALA A 125 28.09 19.12 -1.83
C ALA A 125 28.04 20.22 -2.91
N GLY A 126 28.64 21.38 -2.63
CA GLY A 126 28.42 22.58 -3.45
C GLY A 126 28.98 22.52 -4.87
N ASP A 127 29.97 21.64 -5.06
CA ASP A 127 30.61 21.33 -6.34
C ASP A 127 30.01 20.10 -7.04
N ALA A 128 29.08 19.39 -6.37
CA ALA A 128 28.47 18.20 -6.94
C ALA A 128 27.45 18.58 -8.02
N ALA A 129 27.38 17.74 -9.06
CA ALA A 129 26.33 17.85 -10.07
C ALA A 129 24.94 17.89 -9.40
N PRO A 130 23.99 18.66 -9.96
CA PRO A 130 22.65 18.73 -9.41
C PRO A 130 22.08 17.31 -9.27
N PRO A 131 21.40 17.00 -8.15
CA PRO A 131 20.87 15.67 -7.93
C PRO A 131 19.88 15.32 -9.05
N ALA A 132 19.79 14.03 -9.36
CA ALA A 132 18.90 13.54 -10.42
C ALA A 132 17.48 14.11 -10.25
N GLY A 133 16.77 14.35 -11.37
CA GLY A 133 15.42 14.92 -11.35
C GLY A 133 14.46 14.19 -10.40
N ALA A 134 14.64 12.88 -10.20
CA ALA A 134 13.88 12.06 -9.25
C ALA A 134 14.01 12.52 -7.78
N VAL A 135 15.16 13.07 -7.35
CA VAL A 135 15.34 13.62 -5.99
C VAL A 135 14.61 14.95 -5.85
N ILE A 136 14.68 15.80 -6.87
CA ILE A 136 13.98 17.10 -6.91
C ILE A 136 12.46 16.88 -6.90
N GLU A 137 11.95 15.90 -7.64
CA GLU A 137 10.54 15.51 -7.63
C GLU A 137 10.07 15.00 -6.26
N GLN A 138 10.97 14.41 -5.47
CA GLN A 138 10.67 13.90 -4.14
C GLN A 138 10.83 14.95 -3.04
N ALA A 139 11.51 16.07 -3.31
CA ALA A 139 11.71 17.15 -2.37
C ALA A 139 10.41 17.91 -2.11
N ASP A 140 10.17 18.25 -0.84
CA ASP A 140 9.08 19.16 -0.46
C ASP A 140 9.55 20.63 -0.51
N LEU A 141 10.87 20.88 -0.39
CA LEU A 141 11.50 22.19 -0.55
C LEU A 141 12.93 22.04 -1.10
N VAL A 142 13.32 22.89 -2.04
CA VAL A 142 14.69 23.00 -2.56
C VAL A 142 15.22 24.38 -2.21
N LEU A 143 16.26 24.42 -1.38
CA LEU A 143 17.01 25.62 -1.02
C LEU A 143 18.21 25.74 -1.97
N LEU A 144 18.17 26.72 -2.86
CA LEU A 144 19.25 26.99 -3.81
C LEU A 144 20.03 28.22 -3.34
N PHE A 145 21.25 28.00 -2.88
CA PHE A 145 22.19 29.07 -2.53
C PHE A 145 22.96 29.49 -3.79
N ALA A 146 22.65 30.69 -4.28
CA ALA A 146 23.23 31.23 -5.51
C ALA A 146 24.06 32.47 -5.19
N ASP A 147 25.23 32.58 -5.80
CA ASP A 147 25.99 33.83 -5.79
C ASP A 147 25.49 34.72 -6.93
N ALA A 148 25.18 35.99 -6.63
CA ALA A 148 24.60 36.92 -7.59
C ALA A 148 25.59 37.28 -8.71
N ASP A 149 26.89 37.12 -8.45
CA ASP A 149 27.96 37.54 -9.35
C ASP A 149 28.56 36.38 -10.17
N GLN A 150 28.04 35.15 -10.01
CA GLN A 150 28.57 33.95 -10.69
C GLN A 150 27.64 33.42 -11.79
N PRO A 151 28.11 33.31 -13.05
CA PRO A 151 27.30 32.83 -14.18
C PRO A 151 26.87 31.36 -14.04
N ASP A 152 27.67 30.53 -13.36
CA ASP A 152 27.34 29.12 -13.11
C ASP A 152 26.13 28.96 -12.18
N SER A 153 25.92 29.91 -11.26
CA SER A 153 24.76 29.95 -10.38
C SER A 153 23.48 30.23 -11.16
N GLU A 154 23.53 31.09 -12.18
CA GLU A 154 22.37 31.44 -13.00
C GLU A 154 21.94 30.28 -13.92
N ALA A 155 22.90 29.58 -14.53
CA ALA A 155 22.64 28.37 -15.31
C ALA A 155 22.01 27.25 -14.44
N LEU A 156 22.47 27.10 -13.20
CA LEU A 156 21.91 26.15 -12.24
C LEU A 156 20.47 26.52 -11.82
N VAL A 157 20.21 27.81 -11.58
CA VAL A 157 18.86 28.33 -11.31
C VAL A 157 17.93 28.00 -12.47
N GLU A 158 18.35 28.24 -13.71
CA GLU A 158 17.52 27.99 -14.89
C GLU A 158 17.26 26.49 -15.11
N ALA A 159 18.29 25.65 -14.93
CA ALA A 159 18.17 24.20 -15.02
C ALA A 159 17.22 23.63 -13.94
N LEU A 160 17.34 24.10 -12.70
CA LEU A 160 16.48 23.70 -11.59
C LEU A 160 15.07 24.24 -11.73
N ALA A 161 14.89 25.47 -12.24
CA ALA A 161 13.59 26.02 -12.58
C ALA A 161 12.93 25.21 -13.70
N ALA A 162 13.69 24.83 -14.74
CA ALA A 162 13.20 23.97 -15.81
C ALA A 162 12.79 22.57 -15.32
N ALA A 163 13.55 21.98 -14.40
CA ALA A 163 13.20 20.72 -13.75
C ALA A 163 11.95 20.87 -12.86
N SER A 164 11.87 21.96 -12.10
CA SER A 164 10.75 22.24 -11.17
C SER A 164 9.45 22.62 -11.88
N ARG A 165 9.52 23.21 -13.09
CA ARG A 165 8.34 23.53 -13.94
C ARG A 165 7.47 22.30 -14.25
N ARG A 166 8.00 21.08 -14.14
CA ARG A 166 7.23 19.83 -14.28
C ARG A 166 6.61 19.30 -12.97
N ALA A 167 7.01 19.81 -11.80
CA ALA A 167 6.75 19.17 -10.50
C ALA A 167 6.29 20.12 -9.35
N ASP A 168 5.91 21.36 -9.65
CA ASP A 168 5.49 22.50 -8.77
C ASP A 168 6.57 23.58 -8.60
N ALA A 169 6.40 24.71 -9.28
CA ALA A 169 7.28 25.89 -9.19
C ALA A 169 7.37 26.50 -7.77
N GLY A 170 6.41 26.20 -6.88
CA GLY A 170 6.37 26.72 -5.52
C GLY A 170 7.37 26.08 -4.54
N LYS A 171 8.13 25.04 -4.95
CA LYS A 171 9.05 24.29 -4.07
C LYS A 171 10.49 24.80 -4.11
N LEU A 172 10.86 25.69 -5.01
CA LEU A 172 12.22 26.26 -5.10
C LEU A 172 12.29 27.58 -4.34
N LEU A 173 13.25 27.71 -3.43
CA LEU A 173 13.62 28.97 -2.77
C LEU A 173 15.07 29.30 -3.10
N THR A 174 15.29 30.43 -3.79
CA THR A 174 16.63 30.92 -4.09
C THR A 174 17.09 31.89 -3.01
N VAL A 175 18.23 31.59 -2.39
CA VAL A 175 18.85 32.40 -1.34
C VAL A 175 20.12 33.02 -1.92
N ARG A 176 20.17 34.36 -1.96
CA ARG A 176 21.28 35.13 -2.54
C ARG A 176 22.15 35.86 -1.52
N SER A 177 21.66 36.05 -0.30
CA SER A 177 22.37 36.78 0.75
C SER A 177 21.94 36.28 2.13
N GLU A 178 22.72 36.63 3.16
CA GLU A 178 22.39 36.28 4.55
C GLU A 178 21.08 36.89 5.04
N ALA A 179 20.67 38.05 4.51
CA ALA A 179 19.37 38.64 4.80
C ALA A 179 18.20 37.72 4.36
N GLY A 180 18.42 36.90 3.33
CA GLY A 180 17.45 35.90 2.86
C GLY A 180 17.31 34.68 3.77
N LEU A 181 18.14 34.53 4.82
CA LEU A 181 18.03 33.43 5.78
C LEU A 181 16.75 33.51 6.63
N ALA A 182 16.20 34.72 6.83
CA ALA A 182 14.97 34.91 7.60
C ALA A 182 13.75 34.24 6.93
N ASP A 183 13.71 34.24 5.59
CA ASP A 183 12.61 33.63 4.84
C ASP A 183 12.66 32.09 4.87
N ILE A 184 13.85 31.51 5.11
CA ILE A 184 14.01 30.05 5.14
C ILE A 184 13.15 29.43 6.23
N ASP A 185 13.11 29.99 7.44
CA ASP A 185 12.37 29.39 8.55
C ASP A 185 10.85 29.33 8.27
N ALA A 186 10.29 30.37 7.63
CA ALA A 186 8.90 30.37 7.17
C ALA A 186 8.64 29.30 6.11
N ARG A 187 9.53 29.18 5.12
CA ARG A 187 9.42 28.21 4.02
C ARG A 187 9.61 26.76 4.50
N LEU A 188 10.46 26.55 5.49
CA LEU A 188 10.60 25.26 6.18
C LEU A 188 9.32 24.87 6.94
N ALA A 189 8.60 25.83 7.53
CA ALA A 189 7.31 25.59 8.16
C ALA A 189 6.22 25.26 7.13
N GLU A 190 6.15 26.01 6.03
CA GLU A 190 5.23 25.72 4.91
C GLU A 190 5.44 24.31 4.34
N ALA A 191 6.69 23.91 4.11
CA ALA A 191 7.03 22.58 3.62
C ALA A 191 6.61 21.47 4.60
N ALA A 192 6.76 21.70 5.90
CA ALA A 192 6.30 20.76 6.92
C ALA A 192 4.78 20.60 6.91
N ALA A 193 4.02 21.71 6.83
CA ALA A 193 2.57 21.69 6.73
C ALA A 193 2.09 21.01 5.43
N ALA A 194 2.79 21.23 4.31
CA ALA A 194 2.51 20.56 3.04
C ALA A 194 2.73 19.05 3.12
N CYS A 195 3.80 18.59 3.77
CA CYS A 195 4.06 17.17 4.03
C CYS A 195 2.94 16.53 4.88
N ASP A 196 2.45 17.22 5.90
CA ASP A 196 1.37 16.73 6.76
C ASP A 196 0.06 16.58 5.96
N ARG A 197 -0.30 17.59 5.15
CA ARG A 197 -1.45 17.52 4.23
C ARG A 197 -1.31 16.40 3.19
N ARG A 198 -0.12 16.22 2.62
CA ARG A 198 0.18 15.12 1.69
C ARG A 198 0.00 13.75 2.35
N THR A 199 0.41 13.63 3.61
CA THR A 199 0.26 12.38 4.38
C THR A 199 -1.19 12.10 4.73
N ALA A 200 -1.99 13.13 5.01
CA ALA A 200 -3.45 12.99 5.13
C ALA A 200 -4.09 12.57 3.78
N GLY A 201 -3.73 13.25 2.70
CA GLY A 201 -4.27 13.02 1.36
C GLY A 201 -4.05 11.60 0.83
N LEU A 202 -2.93 10.94 1.18
CA LEU A 202 -2.71 9.54 0.80
C LEU A 202 -3.80 8.60 1.37
N LEU A 203 -4.26 8.81 2.61
CA LEU A 203 -5.33 7.98 3.17
C LEU A 203 -6.69 8.29 2.53
N ASP A 204 -6.94 9.54 2.19
CA ASP A 204 -8.16 9.94 1.49
C ASP A 204 -8.21 9.32 0.09
N ALA A 205 -7.11 9.41 -0.66
CA ALA A 205 -6.95 8.75 -1.96
C ALA A 205 -7.15 7.24 -1.86
N VAL A 206 -6.55 6.58 -0.84
CA VAL A 206 -6.80 5.15 -0.58
C VAL A 206 -8.28 4.87 -0.30
N ALA A 207 -8.96 5.73 0.46
CA ALA A 207 -10.35 5.53 0.81
C ALA A 207 -11.26 5.66 -0.41
N GLU A 208 -11.02 6.65 -1.27
CA GLU A 208 -11.72 6.87 -2.54
C GLU A 208 -11.43 5.74 -3.52
N GLU A 209 -10.17 5.38 -3.74
CA GLU A 209 -9.78 4.24 -4.59
C GLU A 209 -10.45 2.94 -4.14
N VAL A 210 -10.54 2.71 -2.83
CA VAL A 210 -11.21 1.52 -2.29
C VAL A 210 -12.72 1.55 -2.57
N GLU A 211 -13.37 2.68 -2.32
CA GLU A 211 -14.84 2.80 -2.39
C GLU A 211 -15.35 2.88 -3.83
N ASP A 212 -14.69 3.67 -4.66
CA ASP A 212 -15.17 4.07 -5.98
C ASP A 212 -14.58 3.19 -7.10
N GLU A 213 -13.37 2.65 -6.93
CA GLU A 213 -12.71 1.83 -7.95
C GLU A 213 -12.66 0.34 -7.55
N LEU A 214 -11.99 0.00 -6.46
CA LEU A 214 -11.68 -1.39 -6.11
C LEU A 214 -12.91 -2.19 -5.70
N VAL A 215 -13.82 -1.63 -4.91
CA VAL A 215 -15.02 -2.36 -4.47
C VAL A 215 -15.92 -2.72 -5.65
N PRO A 216 -16.31 -1.77 -6.53
CA PRO A 216 -17.07 -2.10 -7.75
C PRO A 216 -16.33 -3.10 -8.65
N TYR A 217 -15.03 -2.90 -8.85
CA TYR A 217 -14.19 -3.80 -9.64
C TYR A 217 -14.20 -5.25 -9.09
N LEU A 218 -14.02 -5.42 -7.78
CA LEU A 218 -14.08 -6.72 -7.12
C LEU A 218 -15.48 -7.35 -7.18
N GLN A 219 -16.54 -6.54 -7.08
CA GLN A 219 -17.92 -7.03 -7.22
C GLN A 219 -18.18 -7.58 -8.62
N ALA A 220 -17.69 -6.90 -9.67
CA ALA A 220 -17.77 -7.37 -11.05
C ALA A 220 -17.00 -8.68 -11.24
N ALA A 221 -15.78 -8.78 -10.71
CA ALA A 221 -14.97 -10.00 -10.74
C ALA A 221 -15.66 -11.18 -10.02
N LEU A 222 -16.24 -10.95 -8.83
CA LEU A 222 -17.01 -11.96 -8.10
C LEU A 222 -18.29 -12.37 -8.84
N ALA A 223 -18.97 -11.44 -9.51
CA ALA A 223 -20.13 -11.76 -10.34
C ALA A 223 -19.75 -12.64 -11.53
N ARG A 224 -18.62 -12.36 -12.18
CA ARG A 224 -18.05 -13.20 -13.25
C ARG A 224 -17.70 -14.60 -12.75
N TRP A 225 -17.05 -14.71 -11.59
CA TRP A 225 -16.76 -16.00 -10.94
C TRP A 225 -18.05 -16.78 -10.66
N ARG A 226 -19.06 -16.18 -10.04
CA ARG A 226 -20.36 -16.85 -9.78
C ARG A 226 -21.04 -17.34 -11.05
N ARG A 227 -21.02 -16.55 -12.13
CA ARG A 227 -21.54 -16.97 -13.45
C ARG A 227 -20.76 -18.16 -14.00
N GLY A 228 -19.43 -18.14 -13.91
CA GLY A 228 -18.58 -19.26 -14.32
C GLY A 228 -18.82 -20.52 -13.49
N VAL A 229 -18.97 -20.40 -12.17
CA VAL A 229 -19.28 -21.53 -11.28
C VAL A 229 -20.64 -22.14 -11.60
N ARG A 230 -21.68 -21.32 -11.86
CA ARG A 230 -22.99 -21.84 -12.27
C ARG A 230 -22.93 -22.64 -13.57
N ARG A 231 -22.23 -22.11 -14.58
CA ARG A 231 -22.01 -22.82 -15.86
C ARG A 231 -21.21 -24.10 -15.67
N GLY A 232 -20.10 -24.05 -14.93
CA GLY A 232 -19.27 -25.22 -14.67
C GLY A 232 -19.98 -26.27 -13.81
N ALA A 233 -20.82 -25.87 -12.86
CA ALA A 233 -21.63 -26.78 -12.07
C ALA A 233 -22.66 -27.51 -12.93
N LEU A 234 -23.31 -26.81 -13.87
CA LEU A 234 -24.24 -27.42 -14.83
C LEU A 234 -23.55 -28.48 -15.70
N VAL A 235 -22.35 -28.16 -16.21
CA VAL A 235 -21.54 -29.10 -16.99
C VAL A 235 -21.13 -30.31 -16.14
N TRP A 236 -20.67 -30.07 -14.91
CA TRP A 236 -20.29 -31.15 -14.00
C TRP A 236 -21.47 -32.07 -13.66
N THR A 237 -22.66 -31.51 -13.41
CA THR A 237 -23.88 -32.31 -13.18
C THR A 237 -24.25 -33.14 -14.39
N ALA A 238 -24.15 -32.58 -15.60
CA ALA A 238 -24.47 -33.29 -16.83
C ALA A 238 -23.47 -34.44 -17.08
N LEU A 239 -22.17 -34.21 -16.85
CA LEU A 239 -21.15 -35.25 -16.96
C LEU A 239 -21.34 -36.36 -15.92
N LEU A 240 -21.65 -36.01 -14.67
CA LEU A 240 -21.92 -37.00 -13.63
C LEU A 240 -23.16 -37.86 -13.98
N ALA A 241 -24.23 -37.23 -14.47
CA ALA A 241 -25.43 -37.93 -14.92
C ALA A 241 -25.15 -38.84 -16.12
N LEU A 242 -24.34 -38.37 -17.08
CA LEU A 242 -23.92 -39.16 -18.24
C LEU A 242 -23.11 -40.39 -17.80
N VAL A 243 -22.11 -40.23 -16.94
CA VAL A 243 -21.28 -41.34 -16.44
C VAL A 243 -22.12 -42.36 -15.67
N LEU A 244 -23.02 -41.90 -14.79
CA LEU A 244 -23.93 -42.79 -14.06
C LEU A 244 -24.88 -43.52 -15.01
N GLY A 245 -25.45 -42.82 -15.99
CA GLY A 245 -26.34 -43.42 -16.99
C GLY A 245 -25.63 -44.43 -17.90
N SER A 246 -24.42 -44.11 -18.37
CA SER A 246 -23.59 -45.02 -19.17
C SER A 246 -23.18 -46.26 -18.38
N ALA A 247 -22.88 -46.14 -17.08
CA ALA A 247 -22.58 -47.29 -16.23
C ALA A 247 -23.78 -48.25 -16.13
N VAL A 248 -25.00 -47.73 -15.99
CA VAL A 248 -26.24 -48.53 -16.00
C VAL A 248 -26.47 -49.19 -17.36
N ALA A 249 -26.25 -48.45 -18.45
CA ALA A 249 -26.42 -48.98 -19.82
C ALA A 249 -25.42 -50.10 -20.16
N LEU A 250 -24.14 -49.92 -19.80
CA LEU A 250 -23.07 -50.91 -20.02
C LEU A 250 -23.24 -52.16 -19.13
N ALA A 251 -23.77 -52.00 -17.92
CA ALA A 251 -24.16 -53.12 -17.10
C ALA A 251 -25.34 -53.89 -17.71
N GLY A 252 -26.12 -53.30 -18.62
CA GLY A 252 -27.32 -53.91 -19.19
C GLY A 252 -28.52 -53.85 -18.24
N THR A 253 -29.72 -53.70 -18.80
CA THR A 253 -30.97 -53.59 -18.01
C THR A 253 -31.28 -54.86 -17.20
N GLY A 254 -30.76 -56.02 -17.60
CA GLY A 254 -30.88 -57.29 -16.86
C GLY A 254 -30.06 -57.36 -15.57
N ASN A 255 -29.03 -56.51 -15.42
CA ASN A 255 -28.28 -56.35 -14.17
C ASN A 255 -28.90 -55.30 -13.24
N VAL A 256 -29.93 -54.57 -13.67
CA VAL A 256 -30.70 -53.68 -12.78
C VAL A 256 -31.48 -54.48 -11.73
N PRO A 257 -32.18 -55.59 -12.07
CA PRO A 257 -32.74 -56.52 -11.09
C PRO A 257 -31.67 -57.15 -10.18
N ALA A 258 -30.50 -57.55 -10.72
CA ALA A 258 -29.42 -58.12 -9.92
C ALA A 258 -28.77 -57.10 -8.97
N PHE A 259 -28.62 -55.85 -9.40
CA PHE A 259 -28.19 -54.74 -8.57
C PHE A 259 -29.23 -54.38 -7.52
N ALA A 260 -30.52 -54.34 -7.87
CA ALA A 260 -31.62 -54.13 -6.94
C ALA A 260 -31.73 -55.26 -5.91
N ALA A 261 -31.50 -56.51 -6.34
CA ALA A 261 -31.40 -57.68 -5.48
C ALA A 261 -30.17 -57.60 -4.57
N TRP A 262 -28.98 -57.25 -5.07
CA TRP A 262 -27.79 -56.98 -4.25
C TRP A 262 -28.05 -55.86 -3.22
N LEU A 263 -28.77 -54.80 -3.61
CA LEU A 263 -29.19 -53.71 -2.72
C LEU A 263 -30.14 -54.21 -1.61
N GLY A 264 -31.00 -55.18 -1.96
CA GLY A 264 -31.97 -55.82 -1.07
C GLY A 264 -31.44 -57.00 -0.23
N GLU A 265 -30.48 -57.79 -0.70
CA GLU A 265 -30.05 -59.03 -0.05
C GLU A 265 -29.11 -58.76 1.12
N ALA A 266 -28.15 -57.85 0.95
CA ALA A 266 -27.27 -57.53 2.07
C ALA A 266 -27.79 -56.35 2.94
N ALA A 267 -29.07 -56.01 2.76
CA ALA A 267 -29.92 -55.38 3.77
C ALA A 267 -29.98 -56.20 5.07
N ALA A 268 -29.86 -57.53 4.99
CA ALA A 268 -29.97 -58.42 6.13
C ALA A 268 -28.74 -58.37 7.08
N ALA A 269 -27.57 -57.96 6.60
CA ALA A 269 -26.31 -58.05 7.36
C ALA A 269 -25.77 -56.71 7.90
N ALA A 270 -26.34 -55.56 7.49
CA ALA A 270 -25.81 -54.23 7.86
C ALA A 270 -26.90 -53.13 7.92
N GLY A 271 -28.03 -53.40 8.60
CA GLY A 271 -29.02 -52.37 8.94
C GLY A 271 -30.07 -52.03 7.86
N GLY A 272 -30.28 -52.90 6.86
CA GLY A 272 -31.36 -52.77 5.88
C GLY A 272 -30.99 -52.10 4.55
N ALA A 273 -31.83 -52.33 3.53
CA ALA A 273 -31.81 -51.64 2.24
C ALA A 273 -31.77 -50.10 2.36
N PRO A 274 -32.42 -49.44 3.34
CA PRO A 274 -32.30 -47.99 3.52
C PRO A 274 -30.86 -47.52 3.78
N VAL A 275 -30.04 -48.26 4.53
CA VAL A 275 -28.66 -47.85 4.84
C VAL A 275 -27.80 -47.79 3.58
N ARG A 276 -27.99 -48.73 2.65
CA ARG A 276 -27.22 -48.80 1.40
C ARG A 276 -27.57 -47.69 0.42
N LEU A 277 -28.87 -47.39 0.28
CA LEU A 277 -29.33 -46.24 -0.51
C LEU A 277 -28.75 -44.94 0.06
N LEU A 278 -28.69 -44.80 1.38
CA LEU A 278 -28.06 -43.66 2.03
C LEU A 278 -26.55 -43.59 1.75
N VAL A 279 -25.83 -44.70 1.80
CA VAL A 279 -24.40 -44.76 1.47
C VAL A 279 -24.15 -44.38 0.01
N LEU A 280 -24.96 -44.89 -0.92
CA LEU A 280 -24.83 -44.61 -2.36
C LEU A 280 -25.18 -43.15 -2.67
N ALA A 281 -26.26 -42.63 -2.08
CA ALA A 281 -26.62 -41.22 -2.15
C ALA A 281 -25.54 -40.32 -1.53
N ALA A 282 -24.94 -40.72 -0.42
CA ALA A 282 -23.83 -40.02 0.20
C ALA A 282 -22.56 -40.05 -0.68
N GLY A 283 -22.27 -41.17 -1.34
CA GLY A 283 -21.16 -41.30 -2.29
C GLY A 283 -21.33 -40.40 -3.51
N VAL A 284 -22.49 -40.44 -4.16
CA VAL A 284 -22.82 -39.57 -5.31
C VAL A 284 -22.85 -38.10 -4.87
N GLY A 285 -23.45 -37.79 -3.73
CA GLY A 285 -23.47 -36.45 -3.15
C GLY A 285 -22.07 -35.95 -2.82
N GLY A 286 -21.20 -36.80 -2.28
CA GLY A 286 -19.79 -36.52 -2.01
C GLY A 286 -19.01 -36.21 -3.29
N LEU A 287 -19.18 -37.03 -4.34
CA LEU A 287 -18.56 -36.81 -5.64
C LEU A 287 -19.04 -35.50 -6.29
N TRP A 288 -20.35 -35.22 -6.19
CA TRP A 288 -20.91 -33.96 -6.66
C TRP A 288 -20.30 -32.76 -5.93
N LEU A 289 -20.25 -32.81 -4.59
CA LEU A 289 -19.65 -31.77 -3.76
C LEU A 289 -18.17 -31.56 -4.09
N ALA A 290 -17.40 -32.65 -4.22
CA ALA A 290 -15.98 -32.60 -4.57
C ALA A 290 -15.76 -31.93 -5.94
N GLY A 291 -16.51 -32.34 -6.96
CA GLY A 291 -16.44 -31.71 -8.27
C GLY A 291 -16.93 -30.25 -8.27
N HIS A 292 -17.94 -29.92 -7.47
CA HIS A 292 -18.37 -28.53 -7.29
C HIS A 292 -17.26 -27.67 -6.66
N GLN A 293 -16.57 -28.16 -5.62
CA GLN A 293 -15.42 -27.43 -5.04
C GLN A 293 -14.26 -27.32 -6.02
N TRP A 294 -14.01 -28.34 -6.84
CA TRP A 294 -13.02 -28.31 -7.91
C TRP A 294 -13.34 -27.23 -8.96
N VAL A 295 -14.58 -27.22 -9.48
CA VAL A 295 -15.06 -26.17 -10.41
C VAL A 295 -14.90 -24.79 -9.80
N ARG A 296 -15.29 -24.60 -8.53
CA ARG A 296 -15.14 -23.32 -7.82
C ARG A 296 -13.69 -22.86 -7.80
N ARG A 297 -12.74 -23.76 -7.52
CA ARG A 297 -11.30 -23.47 -7.48
C ARG A 297 -10.76 -23.15 -8.87
N VAL A 298 -11.09 -23.94 -9.89
CA VAL A 298 -10.62 -23.73 -11.27
C VAL A 298 -11.12 -22.39 -11.81
N VAL A 299 -12.41 -22.09 -11.69
CA VAL A 299 -12.98 -20.83 -12.15
C VAL A 299 -12.40 -19.65 -11.36
N ALA A 300 -12.17 -19.80 -10.05
CA ALA A 300 -11.51 -18.77 -9.25
C ALA A 300 -10.07 -18.50 -9.74
N GLN A 301 -9.29 -19.54 -10.01
CA GLN A 301 -7.92 -19.40 -10.52
C GLN A 301 -7.88 -18.74 -11.90
N ARG A 302 -8.80 -19.10 -12.81
CA ARG A 302 -8.92 -18.46 -14.13
C ARG A 302 -9.23 -16.97 -14.03
N VAL A 303 -10.27 -16.62 -13.25
CA VAL A 303 -10.63 -15.20 -13.06
C VAL A 303 -9.49 -14.45 -12.37
N ALA A 304 -8.83 -15.05 -11.38
CA ALA A 304 -7.71 -14.43 -10.67
C ALA A 304 -6.45 -14.26 -11.51
N ALA A 305 -6.26 -15.03 -12.59
CA ALA A 305 -5.14 -14.87 -13.50
C ALA A 305 -5.27 -13.62 -14.37
N GLU A 306 -6.51 -13.18 -14.65
CA GLU A 306 -6.80 -11.96 -15.39
C GLU A 306 -6.78 -10.69 -14.51
N LEU A 307 -6.74 -10.84 -13.18
CA LEU A 307 -6.73 -9.71 -12.26
C LEU A 307 -5.29 -9.21 -12.05
N PRO A 308 -5.07 -7.88 -12.07
CA PRO A 308 -3.76 -7.32 -11.80
C PRO A 308 -3.29 -7.66 -10.38
N ALA A 309 -1.99 -7.89 -10.22
CA ALA A 309 -1.41 -8.19 -8.91
C ALA A 309 -1.44 -6.98 -7.97
N ARG A 310 -1.28 -5.78 -8.56
CA ARG A 310 -1.29 -4.47 -7.92
C ARG A 310 -2.11 -3.50 -8.77
N MET A 311 -2.86 -2.61 -8.13
CA MET A 311 -3.78 -1.67 -8.77
C MET A 311 -3.84 -0.38 -7.96
N GLY A 312 -4.06 0.72 -8.68
CA GLY A 312 -4.23 2.05 -8.12
C GLY A 312 -2.96 2.68 -7.57
N GLU A 313 -3.07 3.93 -7.15
CA GLU A 313 -1.98 4.73 -6.60
C GLU A 313 -1.52 4.17 -5.25
N ALA A 314 -2.47 3.59 -4.50
CA ALA A 314 -2.19 2.93 -3.24
C ALA A 314 -1.56 1.54 -3.40
N ASP A 315 -1.21 1.05 -4.59
CA ASP A 315 -0.55 -0.25 -4.80
C ASP A 315 -1.26 -1.42 -4.05
N LEU A 316 -2.59 -1.48 -4.19
CA LEU A 316 -3.42 -2.47 -3.52
C LEU A 316 -3.55 -3.74 -4.35
N SER A 317 -3.83 -4.87 -3.71
CA SER A 317 -3.81 -6.20 -4.37
C SER A 317 -5.23 -6.74 -4.61
N PRO A 318 -5.91 -6.36 -5.72
CA PRO A 318 -7.27 -6.82 -6.00
C PRO A 318 -7.34 -8.34 -6.21
N ARG A 319 -6.32 -8.95 -6.82
CA ARG A 319 -6.24 -10.41 -6.99
C ARG A 319 -6.33 -11.16 -5.65
N ARG A 320 -5.65 -10.69 -4.61
CA ARG A 320 -5.66 -11.30 -3.27
C ARG A 320 -7.02 -11.10 -2.60
N ALA A 321 -7.59 -9.91 -2.71
CA ALA A 321 -8.92 -9.59 -2.18
C ALA A 321 -10.00 -10.47 -2.84
N PHE A 322 -9.93 -10.63 -4.16
CA PHE A 322 -10.82 -11.51 -4.92
C PHE A 322 -10.72 -12.96 -4.43
N LEU A 323 -9.51 -13.54 -4.37
CA LEU A 323 -9.32 -14.92 -3.91
C LEU A 323 -9.86 -15.13 -2.48
N ARG A 324 -9.66 -14.15 -1.60
CA ARG A 324 -10.23 -14.15 -0.24
C ARG A 324 -11.76 -14.13 -0.26
N GLY A 325 -12.36 -13.44 -1.22
CA GLY A 325 -13.81 -13.39 -1.46
C GLY A 325 -14.41 -14.68 -2.02
N THR A 326 -13.60 -15.58 -2.60
CA THR A 326 -14.08 -16.86 -3.18
C THR A 326 -14.17 -18.03 -2.18
N GLY A 327 -13.86 -17.80 -0.89
CA GLY A 327 -13.91 -18.81 0.16
C GLY A 327 -15.29 -19.44 0.40
N PRO A 328 -15.38 -20.55 1.15
CA PRO A 328 -16.67 -21.17 1.48
C PRO A 328 -17.56 -20.16 2.25
N PHE A 329 -18.86 -20.14 1.91
CA PHE A 329 -19.89 -19.30 2.55
C PHE A 329 -19.76 -17.77 2.37
N ARG A 330 -18.90 -17.28 1.46
CA ARG A 330 -18.77 -15.85 1.18
C ARG A 330 -19.79 -15.37 0.14
N ARG A 331 -20.52 -14.29 0.43
CA ARG A 331 -21.57 -13.72 -0.43
C ARG A 331 -21.16 -12.44 -1.18
N GLY A 332 -19.97 -11.89 -0.91
CA GLY A 332 -19.48 -10.65 -1.51
C GLY A 332 -18.00 -10.41 -1.21
N VAL A 333 -17.56 -9.17 -1.40
CA VAL A 333 -16.18 -8.75 -1.09
C VAL A 333 -15.90 -9.02 0.38
N ALA A 334 -14.84 -9.78 0.66
CA ALA A 334 -14.49 -10.14 2.03
C ALA A 334 -14.27 -8.88 2.88
N GLY A 335 -14.75 -8.87 4.12
CA GLY A 335 -14.53 -7.73 5.03
C GLY A 335 -15.25 -6.42 4.67
N TRP A 336 -15.93 -6.34 3.52
CA TRP A 336 -16.67 -5.15 3.08
C TRP A 336 -18.16 -5.26 3.43
N GLY A 337 -18.74 -4.17 3.93
CA GLY A 337 -20.14 -4.09 4.36
C GLY A 337 -20.42 -2.78 5.12
N ARG A 338 -21.58 -2.67 5.77
CA ARG A 338 -21.98 -1.45 6.51
C ARG A 338 -20.94 -1.03 7.56
N GLY A 339 -20.40 -1.97 8.32
CA GLY A 339 -19.38 -1.70 9.34
C GLY A 339 -18.03 -1.26 8.75
N ALA A 340 -17.68 -1.74 7.56
CA ALA A 340 -16.47 -1.30 6.86
C ALA A 340 -16.60 0.16 6.39
N ARG A 341 -17.74 0.48 5.76
CA ARG A 341 -18.06 1.85 5.32
C ARG A 341 -18.03 2.83 6.49
N ARG A 342 -18.73 2.51 7.60
CA ARG A 342 -18.71 3.35 8.82
C ARG A 342 -17.29 3.57 9.36
N ARG A 343 -16.44 2.54 9.35
CA ARG A 343 -15.04 2.67 9.77
C ARG A 343 -14.24 3.55 8.81
N LEU A 344 -14.43 3.40 7.49
CA LEU A 344 -13.76 4.23 6.49
C LEU A 344 -14.15 5.70 6.63
N THR A 345 -15.44 5.99 6.82
CA THR A 345 -15.95 7.34 7.11
C THR A 345 -15.37 7.89 8.41
N ALA A 346 -15.27 7.07 9.46
CA ALA A 346 -14.67 7.49 10.73
C ALA A 346 -13.16 7.79 10.60
N ILE A 347 -12.43 6.99 9.81
CA ILE A 347 -11.02 7.24 9.48
C ILE A 347 -10.88 8.58 8.76
N ARG A 348 -11.67 8.81 7.71
CA ARG A 348 -11.68 10.07 6.93
C ARG A 348 -11.99 11.29 7.81
N ALA A 349 -13.01 11.17 8.67
CA ALA A 349 -13.38 12.22 9.62
C ALA A 349 -12.25 12.54 10.62
N ALA A 350 -11.56 11.51 11.13
CA ALA A 350 -10.43 11.68 12.05
C ALA A 350 -9.24 12.37 11.36
N ILE A 351 -8.98 12.06 10.10
CA ILE A 351 -7.92 12.69 9.30
C ILE A 351 -8.22 14.17 9.08
N HIS A 352 -9.42 14.51 8.59
CA HIS A 352 -9.78 15.91 8.39
C HIS A 352 -9.80 16.72 9.70
N ALA A 353 -10.15 16.07 10.82
CA ALA A 353 -10.06 16.71 12.14
C ALA A 353 -8.60 16.98 12.54
N ALA A 354 -7.70 16.02 12.34
CA ALA A 354 -6.27 16.19 12.62
C ALA A 354 -5.63 17.25 11.70
N ALA A 355 -5.98 17.25 10.41
CA ALA A 355 -5.46 18.22 9.44
C ALA A 355 -5.93 19.66 9.74
N ARG A 356 -7.17 19.85 10.23
CA ARG A 356 -7.65 21.18 10.64
C ARG A 356 -7.04 21.69 11.94
N ALA A 357 -6.56 20.79 12.81
CA ALA A 357 -5.96 21.16 14.08
C ALA A 357 -4.50 21.67 13.95
N ASN A 358 -3.90 21.52 12.76
CA ASN A 358 -2.51 21.88 12.48
C ASN A 358 -2.45 22.79 11.22
N PRO A 359 -2.73 24.10 11.35
CA PRO A 359 -2.82 25.03 10.22
C PRO A 359 -1.49 25.24 9.47
#